data_AF-A0A7Y5KEV8-F1
#
_entry.id   AF-A0A7Y5KEV8-F1
#
_cell.length_a   1.000
_cell.length_b   1.000
_cell.length_c   1.000
_cell.angle_alpha   90.00
_cell.angle_beta   90.00
_cell.angle_gamma   90.00
#
_symmetry.space_group_name_H-M   'P 1'
#
loop_
_entity.id
_entity.type
_entity.pdbx_description
1 polymer ?
#
loop_
_entity_poly.entity_id
_entity_poly.type
_entity_poly.pdbx_seq_one_letter_code
_entity_poly.pdbx_strand_id
1 'polypeptide(L)'
;MLRVRHLENDVTKALLNVFEHGSRKLLGALLQLLDIKQSPETFAFDFQITDTESYRRKKNRIMLSLISAATPRKSDSTYRVETSQPDACIFNEDTAILIEAKTQSPLIDEQVESHIKHYLGTAVKRTLTWEELSEKFKSINSTDARDKFLLSQFTEFLSLIGLAEFQGFSTSDFEMLGAIGKMTQEDYLDFKRLFHRKAEKFMALLQDQIKPTLAFKNHDHQVGRVDSRYPVVWSAFYFYDDDKTHVNEYPNINFIYNEQGMKLSLNAETRPAIDKIVSFMKRDAKSFDGLARDLNGFNFSLYYKYQYLPKDHFIWNLIPGYPTAMPDFKAKDALATFENFGHDWQDYTKTLFFEMENGMRRHPSGKPYSEKELKCARLFNKTPNYVIRIEKRYPPSQVEESQKRIVGFFETEILRLKKLVEAIIKQ
;
A
#
# COMPACT_ATOMS: atom_id res chain seq x y z
N MET A 1 6.92 19.51 -4.80
CA MET A 1 8.20 19.19 -5.47
C MET A 1 9.40 19.52 -4.57
N LEU A 2 9.44 20.70 -3.93
CA LEU A 2 10.51 21.07 -2.96
C LEU A 2 10.70 20.06 -1.80
N ARG A 3 9.62 19.58 -1.17
CA ARG A 3 9.70 18.59 -0.07
C ARG A 3 10.32 17.25 -0.48
N VAL A 4 10.02 16.74 -1.67
CA VAL A 4 10.59 15.46 -2.15
C VAL A 4 12.08 15.60 -2.34
N ARG A 5 12.53 16.72 -2.92
CA ARG A 5 13.95 17.03 -3.08
C ARG A 5 14.65 17.20 -1.73
N HIS A 6 14.01 17.83 -0.75
CA HIS A 6 14.56 17.93 0.60
C HIS A 6 14.71 16.54 1.24
N LEU A 7 13.70 15.68 1.11
CA LEU A 7 13.78 14.31 1.61
C LEU A 7 14.90 13.50 0.94
N GLU A 8 15.07 13.60 -0.37
CA GLU A 8 16.17 12.96 -1.12
C GLU A 8 17.55 13.43 -0.61
N ASN A 9 17.70 14.74 -0.42
CA ASN A 9 18.91 15.34 0.16
C ASN A 9 19.15 14.88 1.61
N ASP A 10 18.12 14.89 2.45
CA ASP A 10 18.21 14.56 3.87
C ASP A 10 18.61 13.09 4.07
N VAL A 11 18.04 12.18 3.26
CA VAL A 11 18.40 10.75 3.27
C VAL A 11 19.83 10.54 2.81
N THR A 12 20.26 11.21 1.73
CA THR A 12 21.63 11.11 1.24
C THR A 12 22.63 11.67 2.25
N LYS A 13 22.32 12.81 2.87
CA LYS A 13 23.14 13.41 3.92
C LYS A 13 23.22 12.52 5.16
N ALA A 14 22.10 11.92 5.58
CA ALA A 14 22.09 10.98 6.67
C ALA A 14 22.96 9.76 6.38
N LEU A 15 22.96 9.25 5.14
CA LEU A 15 23.85 8.18 4.71
C LEU A 15 25.33 8.59 4.77
N LEU A 16 25.69 9.77 4.27
CA LEU A 16 27.07 10.25 4.33
C LEU A 16 27.54 10.44 5.77
N ASN A 17 26.69 10.97 6.67
CA ASN A 17 27.01 11.10 8.09
C ASN A 17 27.34 9.75 8.75
N VAL A 18 26.65 8.67 8.35
CA VAL A 18 26.98 7.30 8.82
C VAL A 18 28.41 6.93 8.41
N PHE A 19 28.82 7.28 7.19
CA PHE A 19 30.16 6.95 6.69
C PHE A 19 31.27 7.85 7.25
N GLU A 20 30.98 9.14 7.41
CA GLU A 20 31.95 10.13 7.90
C GLU A 20 32.23 9.97 9.39
N HIS A 21 31.20 9.70 10.18
CA HIS A 21 31.31 9.62 11.64
C HIS A 21 31.36 8.20 12.19
N GLY A 22 31.03 7.20 11.38
CA GLY A 22 31.11 5.79 11.73
C GLY A 22 32.50 5.19 11.53
N SER A 23 32.65 3.93 11.90
CA SER A 23 33.83 3.16 11.55
C SER A 23 33.86 2.84 10.06
N ARG A 24 35.06 2.58 9.57
CA ARG A 24 35.33 2.28 8.17
C ARG A 24 34.67 0.99 7.68
N LYS A 25 34.27 0.11 8.61
CA LYS A 25 33.46 -1.07 8.31
C LYS A 25 32.10 -0.71 7.71
N LEU A 26 31.52 0.43 8.08
CA LEU A 26 30.20 0.86 7.59
C LEU A 26 30.28 1.23 6.10
N LEU A 27 31.26 2.05 5.71
CA LEU A 27 31.52 2.33 4.30
C LEU A 27 31.95 1.05 3.56
N GLY A 28 32.77 0.20 4.18
CA GLY A 28 33.17 -1.09 3.61
C GLY A 28 31.98 -1.97 3.23
N ALA A 29 30.87 -1.93 3.98
CA ALA A 29 29.66 -2.66 3.64
C ALA A 29 29.00 -2.15 2.35
N LEU A 30 28.97 -0.83 2.11
CA LEU A 30 28.52 -0.26 0.84
C LEU A 30 29.49 -0.62 -0.30
N LEU A 31 30.80 -0.47 -0.09
CA LEU A 31 31.79 -0.80 -1.12
C LEU A 31 31.71 -2.27 -1.54
N GLN A 32 31.42 -3.17 -0.59
CA GLN A 32 31.17 -4.58 -0.88
C GLN A 32 29.94 -4.79 -1.78
N LEU A 33 28.83 -4.07 -1.54
CA LEU A 33 27.64 -4.14 -2.41
C LEU A 33 27.93 -3.65 -3.84
N LEU A 34 28.96 -2.83 -4.03
CA LEU A 34 29.38 -2.28 -5.31
C LEU A 34 30.54 -3.06 -5.96
N ASP A 35 30.98 -4.17 -5.36
CA ASP A 35 32.15 -4.96 -5.76
C ASP A 35 33.47 -4.17 -5.79
N ILE A 36 33.61 -3.16 -4.92
CA ILE A 36 34.81 -2.33 -4.81
C ILE A 36 35.74 -2.90 -3.73
N LYS A 37 36.96 -3.29 -4.14
CA LYS A 37 37.96 -3.93 -3.27
C LYS A 37 38.91 -2.95 -2.57
N GLN A 38 38.80 -1.65 -2.85
CA GLN A 38 39.67 -0.64 -2.26
C GLN A 38 39.39 -0.44 -0.78
N SER A 39 40.41 -0.01 -0.03
CA SER A 39 40.29 0.24 1.40
C SER A 39 39.35 1.44 1.66
N PRO A 40 38.31 1.30 2.52
CA PRO A 40 37.37 2.37 2.84
C PRO A 40 38.02 3.66 3.38
N GLU A 41 39.23 3.56 3.91
CA GLU A 41 40.00 4.56 4.62
C GLU A 41 40.54 5.63 3.67
N THR A 42 40.64 5.28 2.40
CA THR A 42 41.11 6.15 1.33
C THR A 42 40.02 7.07 0.79
N PHE A 43 38.76 6.82 1.13
CA PHE A 43 37.63 7.56 0.59
C PHE A 43 37.30 8.81 1.42
N ALA A 44 37.02 9.87 0.70
CA ALA A 44 36.44 11.13 1.14
C ALA A 44 35.01 11.26 0.59
N PHE A 45 34.29 12.24 1.13
CA PHE A 45 32.88 12.48 0.84
C PHE A 45 32.69 13.94 0.39
N ASP A 46 31.85 14.15 -0.61
CA ASP A 46 31.41 15.46 -1.08
C ASP A 46 29.88 15.45 -1.18
N PHE A 47 29.23 16.45 -0.59
CA PHE A 47 27.77 16.59 -0.61
C PHE A 47 27.41 17.77 -1.50
N GLN A 48 26.47 17.58 -2.42
CA GLN A 48 26.10 18.57 -3.44
C GLN A 48 27.32 19.07 -4.24
N ILE A 49 27.75 18.20 -5.15
CA ILE A 49 29.04 18.28 -5.83
C ILE A 49 29.31 19.64 -6.47
N THR A 50 30.48 20.19 -6.15
CA THR A 50 30.98 21.44 -6.73
C THR A 50 32.19 21.25 -7.66
N ASP A 51 33.01 20.23 -7.45
CA ASP A 51 34.22 19.98 -8.26
C ASP A 51 34.01 18.86 -9.28
N THR A 52 33.81 19.25 -10.55
CA THR A 52 33.54 18.32 -11.66
C THR A 52 34.81 17.76 -12.29
N GLU A 53 35.94 18.46 -12.25
CA GLU A 53 37.13 18.03 -12.98
C GLU A 53 37.90 16.93 -12.27
N SER A 54 37.94 16.96 -10.94
CA SER A 54 38.70 15.96 -10.17
C SER A 54 38.10 14.56 -10.31
N TYR A 55 36.77 14.43 -10.36
CA TYR A 55 36.08 13.15 -10.49
C TYR A 55 36.20 12.52 -11.89
N ARG A 56 36.22 13.35 -12.94
CA ARG A 56 36.41 12.86 -14.33
C ARG A 56 37.77 12.19 -14.55
N ARG A 57 38.79 12.60 -13.79
CA ARG A 57 40.17 12.08 -13.91
C ARG A 57 40.38 10.75 -13.19
N LYS A 58 39.40 10.28 -12.40
CA LYS A 58 39.48 9.02 -11.67
C LYS A 58 39.44 7.84 -12.64
N LYS A 59 40.24 6.81 -12.35
CA LYS A 59 40.33 5.59 -13.16
C LYS A 59 39.00 4.83 -13.18
N ASN A 60 38.45 4.58 -11.99
CA ASN A 60 37.17 3.91 -11.82
C ASN A 60 36.10 4.96 -11.57
N ARG A 61 35.05 4.96 -12.38
CA ARG A 61 33.97 5.95 -12.31
C ARG A 61 32.66 5.21 -12.27
N ILE A 62 31.89 5.43 -11.21
CA ILE A 62 30.65 4.73 -10.94
C ILE A 62 29.55 5.77 -10.79
N MET A 63 28.44 5.53 -11.50
CA MET A 63 27.19 6.24 -11.30
C MET A 63 26.25 5.32 -10.51
N LEU A 64 26.05 5.61 -9.24
CA LEU A 64 25.20 4.86 -8.33
C LEU A 64 23.84 5.53 -8.21
N SER A 65 22.79 4.83 -8.65
CA SER A 65 21.41 5.20 -8.33
C SER A 65 20.95 4.47 -7.08
N LEU A 66 20.57 5.21 -6.03
CA LEU A 66 19.94 4.69 -4.82
C LEU A 66 18.43 4.93 -4.88
N ILE A 67 17.65 3.88 -5.08
CA ILE A 67 16.20 3.99 -5.33
C ILE A 67 15.40 3.11 -4.35
N SER A 68 14.08 3.27 -4.24
CA SER A 68 13.26 2.22 -3.63
C SER A 68 12.99 1.13 -4.66
N ALA A 69 12.78 -0.11 -4.23
CA ALA A 69 12.40 -1.21 -5.12
C ALA A 69 11.18 -0.88 -6.03
N ALA A 70 10.25 -0.04 -5.56
CA ALA A 70 9.08 0.38 -6.31
C ALA A 70 9.28 1.65 -7.16
N THR A 71 10.47 2.25 -7.16
CA THR A 71 10.74 3.50 -7.90
C THR A 71 10.68 3.23 -9.41
N PRO A 72 9.74 3.87 -10.14
CA PRO A 72 9.67 3.70 -11.57
C PRO A 72 10.87 4.39 -12.25
N ARG A 73 11.35 3.79 -13.33
CA ARG A 73 12.25 4.44 -14.28
C ARG A 73 11.44 5.13 -15.36
N LYS A 74 11.86 6.32 -15.75
CA LYS A 74 11.21 7.11 -16.79
C LYS A 74 12.27 7.68 -17.74
N SER A 75 11.99 7.60 -19.04
CA SER A 75 12.66 8.45 -20.03
C SER A 75 11.84 9.72 -20.22
N ASP A 76 12.51 10.84 -20.13
CA ASP A 76 11.95 12.17 -20.33
C ASP A 76 12.97 13.06 -21.06
N SER A 77 12.89 13.04 -22.40
CA SER A 77 13.77 13.85 -23.25
C SER A 77 13.60 15.36 -23.05
N THR A 78 12.54 15.79 -22.37
CA THR A 78 12.28 17.21 -22.05
C THR A 78 12.82 17.61 -20.68
N TYR A 79 13.39 16.67 -19.93
CA TYR A 79 13.96 16.94 -18.62
C TYR A 79 15.11 17.94 -18.75
N ARG A 80 15.00 19.06 -18.04
CA ARG A 80 16.01 20.13 -18.06
C ARG A 80 17.21 19.75 -17.21
N VAL A 81 18.16 19.07 -17.82
CA VAL A 81 19.31 18.49 -17.11
C VAL A 81 20.41 19.51 -16.78
N GLU A 82 20.36 20.69 -17.37
CA GLU A 82 21.40 21.73 -17.25
C GLU A 82 21.59 22.26 -15.82
N THR A 83 20.59 22.11 -14.95
CA THR A 83 20.64 22.56 -13.54
C THR A 83 20.66 21.40 -12.55
N SER A 84 20.71 20.16 -13.04
CA SER A 84 20.68 18.99 -12.17
C SER A 84 22.09 18.70 -11.64
N GLN A 85 22.19 18.64 -10.30
CA GLN A 85 23.41 18.25 -9.60
C GLN A 85 23.18 16.88 -8.96
N PRO A 86 24.19 15.99 -8.96
CA PRO A 86 24.13 14.76 -8.19
C PRO A 86 24.08 15.07 -6.69
N ASP A 87 23.45 14.19 -5.92
CA ASP A 87 23.23 14.42 -4.49
C ASP A 87 24.52 14.32 -3.67
N ALA A 88 25.44 13.42 -4.05
CA ALA A 88 26.71 13.22 -3.36
C ALA A 88 27.79 12.55 -4.24
N CYS A 89 29.03 12.62 -3.79
CA CYS A 89 30.16 11.83 -4.31
C CYS A 89 30.92 11.15 -3.17
N ILE A 90 31.28 9.88 -3.36
CA ILE A 90 32.26 9.17 -2.53
C ILE A 90 33.47 8.89 -3.42
N PHE A 91 34.66 9.37 -3.03
CA PHE A 91 35.81 9.31 -3.93
C PHE A 91 37.14 9.10 -3.19
N ASN A 92 38.11 8.54 -3.88
CA ASN A 92 39.51 8.49 -3.45
C ASN A 92 40.42 8.87 -4.64
N GLU A 93 41.71 8.52 -4.60
CA GLU A 93 42.65 8.82 -5.70
C GLU A 93 42.24 8.17 -7.03
N ASP A 94 41.75 6.93 -7.00
CA ASP A 94 41.50 6.10 -8.18
C ASP A 94 40.03 6.01 -8.57
N THR A 95 39.11 6.25 -7.64
CA THR A 95 37.68 5.93 -7.79
C THR A 95 36.81 7.12 -7.44
N ALA A 96 35.78 7.38 -8.26
CA ALA A 96 34.67 8.27 -7.93
C ALA A 96 33.34 7.52 -8.06
N ILE A 97 32.49 7.65 -7.04
CA ILE A 97 31.14 7.09 -6.96
C ILE A 97 30.17 8.26 -6.82
N LEU A 98 29.53 8.61 -7.92
CA LEU A 98 28.51 9.64 -7.99
C LEU A 98 27.17 9.06 -7.56
N ILE A 99 26.47 9.70 -6.64
CA ILE A 99 25.20 9.20 -6.08
C ILE A 99 24.05 10.06 -6.58
N GLU A 100 23.05 9.39 -7.14
CA GLU A 100 21.71 9.95 -7.37
C GLU A 100 20.70 9.16 -6.56
N ALA A 101 20.05 9.82 -5.61
CA ALA A 101 19.06 9.26 -4.72
C ALA A 101 17.64 9.57 -5.19
N LYS A 102 16.78 8.56 -5.13
CA LYS A 102 15.34 8.71 -5.32
C LYS A 102 14.62 8.05 -4.17
N THR A 103 13.70 8.81 -3.58
CA THR A 103 12.84 8.31 -2.49
C THR A 103 11.41 8.14 -2.96
N GLN A 104 10.89 9.13 -3.70
CA GLN A 104 9.51 9.16 -4.21
C GLN A 104 9.45 9.55 -5.69
N SER A 105 10.45 10.26 -6.20
CA SER A 105 10.47 10.67 -7.60
C SER A 105 10.96 9.53 -8.50
N PRO A 106 10.51 9.45 -9.77
CA PRO A 106 11.05 8.48 -10.72
C PRO A 106 12.55 8.70 -10.93
N LEU A 107 13.28 7.63 -11.21
CA LEU A 107 14.64 7.75 -11.73
C LEU A 107 14.55 8.12 -13.21
N ILE A 108 15.07 9.29 -13.56
CA ILE A 108 15.03 9.81 -14.93
C ILE A 108 16.35 9.46 -15.63
N ASP A 109 16.29 8.67 -16.70
CA ASP A 109 17.50 8.15 -17.35
C ASP A 109 18.37 9.28 -17.93
N GLU A 110 17.76 10.32 -18.51
CA GLU A 110 18.47 11.49 -19.04
C GLU A 110 19.19 12.27 -17.94
N GLN A 111 18.67 12.27 -16.71
CA GLN A 111 19.33 12.86 -15.55
C GLN A 111 20.62 12.11 -15.24
N VAL A 112 20.54 10.78 -15.16
CA VAL A 112 21.68 9.89 -14.92
C VAL A 112 22.74 10.06 -16.02
N GLU A 113 22.34 10.08 -17.29
CA GLU A 113 23.27 10.24 -18.41
C GLU A 113 23.96 11.60 -18.41
N SER A 114 23.21 12.66 -18.11
CA SER A 114 23.80 13.99 -17.99
C SER A 114 24.80 14.05 -16.85
N HIS A 115 24.48 13.45 -15.69
CA HIS A 115 25.41 13.39 -14.57
C HIS A 115 26.70 12.65 -14.95
N ILE A 116 26.59 11.51 -15.64
CA ILE A 116 27.75 10.80 -16.17
C ILE A 116 28.55 11.70 -17.10
N LYS A 117 27.92 12.31 -18.09
CA LYS A 117 28.59 13.17 -19.09
C LYS A 117 29.29 14.36 -18.43
N HIS A 118 28.63 15.03 -17.49
CA HIS A 118 29.12 16.28 -16.90
C HIS A 118 30.05 16.07 -15.69
N TYR A 119 29.95 14.99 -14.93
CA TYR A 119 30.75 14.82 -13.70
C TYR A 119 31.78 13.70 -13.81
N LEU A 120 31.55 12.71 -14.67
CA LEU A 120 32.43 11.55 -14.80
C LEU A 120 33.02 11.40 -16.21
N GLY A 121 32.43 12.03 -17.23
CA GLY A 121 32.72 11.80 -18.65
C GLY A 121 32.18 10.45 -19.14
N THR A 122 32.56 9.36 -18.47
CA THR A 122 32.04 8.00 -18.68
C THR A 122 32.01 7.27 -17.34
N ALA A 123 31.05 6.38 -17.12
CA ALA A 123 30.94 5.64 -15.87
C ALA A 123 30.28 4.28 -16.04
N VAL A 124 30.58 3.36 -15.12
CA VAL A 124 29.80 2.15 -14.92
C VAL A 124 28.56 2.50 -14.10
N LYS A 125 27.38 2.17 -14.63
CA LYS A 125 26.12 2.35 -13.89
C LYS A 125 25.91 1.22 -12.89
N ARG A 126 25.48 1.58 -11.69
CA ARG A 126 25.06 0.66 -10.63
C ARG A 126 23.75 1.16 -10.06
N THR A 127 22.91 0.24 -9.63
CA THR A 127 21.67 0.54 -8.93
C THR A 127 21.62 -0.32 -7.69
N LEU A 128 21.38 0.32 -6.55
CA LEU A 128 21.06 -0.35 -5.30
C LEU A 128 19.74 0.20 -4.80
N THR A 129 19.03 -0.63 -4.06
CA THR A 129 17.83 -0.22 -3.37
C THR A 129 18.14 0.27 -1.95
N TRP A 130 17.32 1.18 -1.42
CA TRP A 130 17.39 1.56 -0.01
C TRP A 130 17.11 0.37 0.90
N GLU A 131 16.29 -0.57 0.45
CA GLU A 131 15.97 -1.81 1.12
C GLU A 131 17.22 -2.70 1.29
N GLU A 132 17.95 -2.98 0.20
CA GLU A 132 19.20 -3.76 0.22
C GLU A 132 20.27 -3.11 1.13
N LEU A 133 20.41 -1.79 1.05
CA LEU A 133 21.37 -1.06 1.88
C LEU A 133 20.98 -1.13 3.37
N SER A 134 19.70 -0.95 3.68
CA SER A 134 19.18 -1.05 5.04
C SER A 134 19.39 -2.45 5.62
N GLU A 135 19.11 -3.50 4.85
CA GLU A 135 19.31 -4.88 5.26
C GLU A 135 20.80 -5.17 5.50
N LYS A 136 21.67 -4.75 4.57
CA LYS A 136 23.11 -4.88 4.72
C LYS A 136 23.60 -4.23 6.00
N PHE A 137 23.12 -3.02 6.32
CA PHE A 137 23.49 -2.30 7.54
C PHE A 137 22.96 -2.97 8.81
N LYS A 138 21.73 -3.47 8.81
CA LYS A 138 21.17 -4.25 9.93
C LYS A 138 21.95 -5.53 10.20
N SER A 139 22.58 -6.13 9.18
CA SER A 139 23.43 -7.30 9.33
C SER A 139 24.79 -7.02 9.99
N ILE A 140 25.19 -5.74 10.12
CA ILE A 140 26.46 -5.36 10.73
C ILE A 140 26.33 -5.45 12.25
N ASN A 141 26.89 -6.51 12.83
CA ASN A 141 27.03 -6.63 14.27
C ASN A 141 28.27 -5.84 14.75
N SER A 142 28.14 -4.52 14.88
CA SER A 142 29.21 -3.69 15.43
C SER A 142 29.22 -3.78 16.96
N THR A 143 30.39 -3.93 17.58
CA THR A 143 30.55 -3.80 19.03
C THR A 143 30.75 -2.34 19.48
N ASP A 144 31.07 -1.45 18.54
CA ASP A 144 31.28 -0.03 18.79
C ASP A 144 29.94 0.69 19.05
N ALA A 145 29.85 1.45 20.15
CA ALA A 145 28.61 2.10 20.56
C ALA A 145 28.16 3.20 19.59
N ARG A 146 29.10 3.91 18.97
CA ARG A 146 28.82 4.98 18.01
C ARG A 146 28.29 4.39 16.69
N ASP A 147 28.91 3.34 16.18
CA ASP A 147 28.40 2.62 15.00
C ASP A 147 26.98 2.10 15.24
N LYS A 148 26.72 1.47 16.40
CA LYS A 148 25.38 1.01 16.77
C LYS A 148 24.37 2.17 16.74
N PHE A 149 24.72 3.29 17.35
CA PHE A 149 23.87 4.48 17.37
C PHE A 149 23.57 4.99 15.95
N LEU A 150 24.61 5.21 15.13
CA LEU A 150 24.47 5.72 13.77
C LEU A 150 23.64 4.76 12.88
N LEU A 151 23.91 3.46 12.95
CA LEU A 151 23.16 2.46 12.19
C LEU A 151 21.70 2.38 12.65
N SER A 152 21.43 2.41 13.96
CA SER A 152 20.05 2.40 14.49
C SER A 152 19.29 3.61 13.99
N GLN A 153 19.84 4.82 14.18
CA GLN A 153 19.18 6.06 13.76
C GLN A 153 18.93 6.11 12.25
N PHE A 154 19.92 5.72 11.44
CA PHE A 154 19.76 5.73 9.98
C PHE A 154 18.74 4.67 9.51
N THR A 155 18.80 3.44 10.03
CA THR A 155 17.88 2.38 9.62
C THR A 155 16.46 2.59 10.14
N GLU A 156 16.30 3.18 11.34
CA GLU A 156 15.02 3.66 11.86
C GLU A 156 14.47 4.79 11.00
N PHE A 157 15.31 5.76 10.61
CA PHE A 157 14.91 6.84 9.71
C PHE A 157 14.40 6.30 8.37
N LEU A 158 15.16 5.39 7.72
CA LEU A 158 14.72 4.73 6.48
C LEU A 158 13.40 3.98 6.67
N SER A 159 13.20 3.33 7.82
CA SER A 159 11.95 2.63 8.15
C SER A 159 10.80 3.60 8.32
N LEU A 160 11.02 4.71 9.02
CA LEU A 160 10.05 5.77 9.26
C LEU A 160 9.56 6.38 7.95
N ILE A 161 10.46 6.60 6.99
CA ILE A 161 10.11 7.20 5.69
C ILE A 161 9.74 6.17 4.62
N GLY A 162 9.60 4.89 4.98
CA GLY A 162 9.13 3.81 4.11
C GLY A 162 10.12 3.32 3.06
N LEU A 163 11.43 3.56 3.23
CA LEU A 163 12.50 3.13 2.34
C LEU A 163 13.21 1.83 2.80
N ALA A 164 12.98 1.39 4.03
CA ALA A 164 13.48 0.09 4.49
C ALA A 164 12.60 -1.07 4.00
N GLU A 165 13.11 -2.29 4.12
CA GLU A 165 12.35 -3.53 3.92
C GLU A 165 11.09 -3.54 4.80
N PHE A 166 9.98 -4.10 4.31
CA PHE A 166 8.73 -4.21 5.07
C PHE A 166 8.89 -5.14 6.29
N GLN A 167 8.63 -4.61 7.49
CA GLN A 167 8.77 -5.36 8.75
C GLN A 167 7.41 -5.69 9.41
N GLY A 168 6.29 -5.46 8.70
CA GLY A 168 4.95 -5.51 9.26
C GLY A 168 4.35 -4.12 9.52
N PHE A 169 3.14 -4.11 10.08
CA PHE A 169 2.46 -2.91 10.57
C PHE A 169 2.59 -2.83 12.09
N SER A 170 2.86 -1.64 12.62
CA SER A 170 2.84 -1.39 14.07
C SER A 170 1.47 -0.89 14.53
N THR A 171 1.20 -0.91 15.84
CA THR A 171 -0.03 -0.31 16.37
C THR A 171 -0.14 1.18 16.02
N SER A 172 0.99 1.91 16.04
CA SER A 172 1.05 3.32 15.66
C SER A 172 0.63 3.58 14.22
N ASP A 173 0.89 2.64 13.29
CA ASP A 173 0.42 2.76 11.90
C ASP A 173 -1.12 2.83 11.83
N PHE A 174 -1.83 2.12 12.72
CA PHE A 174 -3.29 2.16 12.75
C PHE A 174 -3.81 3.39 13.49
N GLU A 175 -3.26 3.70 14.66
CA GLU A 175 -3.65 4.90 15.44
C GLU A 175 -3.59 6.19 14.59
N MET A 176 -2.54 6.31 13.79
CA MET A 176 -2.32 7.46 12.93
C MET A 176 -3.32 7.55 11.77
N LEU A 177 -3.91 6.44 11.29
CA LEU A 177 -5.00 6.50 10.32
C LEU A 177 -6.25 7.18 10.91
N GLY A 178 -6.48 7.03 12.22
CA GLY A 178 -7.55 7.70 12.99
C GLY A 178 -7.23 9.13 13.43
N ALA A 179 -6.08 9.68 13.04
CA ALA A 179 -5.64 11.01 13.45
C ALA A 179 -6.14 12.15 12.55
N ILE A 180 -7.12 11.89 11.67
CA ILE A 180 -7.73 12.92 10.83
C ILE A 180 -8.29 14.05 11.70
N GLY A 181 -7.90 15.29 11.41
CA GLY A 181 -8.27 16.48 12.19
C GLY A 181 -7.51 16.66 13.51
N LYS A 182 -6.64 15.72 13.92
CA LYS A 182 -5.77 15.84 15.11
C LYS A 182 -4.38 16.41 14.79
N MET A 183 -4.04 16.51 13.50
CA MET A 183 -2.80 17.11 12.99
C MET A 183 -3.10 17.93 11.73
N THR A 184 -2.10 18.62 11.18
CA THR A 184 -2.29 19.36 9.94
C THR A 184 -2.68 18.39 8.80
N GLN A 185 -3.47 18.86 7.83
CA GLN A 185 -3.87 18.04 6.68
C GLN A 185 -2.65 17.53 5.90
N GLU A 186 -1.58 18.32 5.90
CA GLU A 186 -0.34 17.99 5.19
C GLU A 186 0.42 16.87 5.89
N ASP A 187 0.61 16.95 7.21
CA ASP A 187 1.26 15.90 7.99
C ASP A 187 0.46 14.59 7.92
N TYR A 188 -0.87 14.68 7.99
CA TYR A 188 -1.74 13.50 7.83
C TYR A 188 -1.62 12.87 6.44
N LEU A 189 -1.52 13.69 5.39
CA LEU A 189 -1.32 13.20 4.03
C LEU A 189 0.05 12.53 3.86
N ASP A 190 1.10 13.10 4.44
CA ASP A 190 2.45 12.51 4.42
C ASP A 190 2.47 11.18 5.18
N PHE A 191 1.81 11.10 6.34
CA PHE A 191 1.57 9.84 7.03
C PHE A 191 0.80 8.82 6.16
N LYS A 192 -0.31 9.22 5.50
CA LYS A 192 -1.05 8.30 4.64
C LYS A 192 -0.21 7.78 3.47
N ARG A 193 0.69 8.60 2.91
CA ARG A 193 1.63 8.17 1.86
C ARG A 193 2.62 7.14 2.39
N LEU A 194 3.06 7.27 3.64
CA LEU A 194 3.93 6.30 4.31
C LEU A 194 3.20 4.97 4.53
N PHE A 195 1.99 5.02 5.09
CA PHE A 195 1.16 3.84 5.27
C PHE A 195 0.87 3.14 3.93
N HIS A 196 0.54 3.91 2.88
CA HIS A 196 0.30 3.37 1.55
C HIS A 196 1.50 2.60 1.00
N ARG A 197 2.72 3.14 1.16
CA ARG A 197 3.95 2.42 0.75
C ARG A 197 4.16 1.12 1.52
N LYS A 198 3.84 1.10 2.83
CA LYS A 198 3.83 -0.16 3.61
C LYS A 198 2.80 -1.15 3.07
N ALA A 199 1.60 -0.68 2.73
CA ALA A 199 0.55 -1.50 2.13
C ALA A 199 0.95 -2.05 0.75
N GLU A 200 1.61 -1.26 -0.10
CA GLU A 200 2.15 -1.72 -1.39
C GLU A 200 3.19 -2.82 -1.21
N LYS A 201 4.15 -2.64 -0.30
CA LYS A 201 5.15 -3.67 0.01
C LYS A 201 4.51 -4.94 0.56
N PHE A 202 3.55 -4.80 1.49
CA PHE A 202 2.79 -5.93 2.01
C PHE A 202 2.07 -6.69 0.90
N MET A 203 1.37 -5.99 0.02
CA MET A 203 0.60 -6.61 -1.06
C MET A 203 1.49 -7.27 -2.11
N ALA A 204 2.64 -6.70 -2.45
CA ALA A 204 3.61 -7.30 -3.36
C ALA A 204 4.16 -8.62 -2.78
N LEU A 205 4.62 -8.61 -1.52
CA LEU A 205 5.10 -9.80 -0.84
C LEU A 205 4.00 -10.88 -0.71
N LEU A 206 2.78 -10.46 -0.38
CA LEU A 206 1.65 -11.37 -0.27
C LEU A 206 1.26 -11.95 -1.63
N GLN A 207 1.25 -11.14 -2.70
CA GLN A 207 0.98 -11.58 -4.06
C GLN A 207 1.94 -12.71 -4.48
N ASP A 208 3.23 -12.53 -4.24
CA ASP A 208 4.23 -13.56 -4.57
C ASP A 208 3.96 -14.88 -3.83
N GLN A 209 3.56 -14.79 -2.56
CA GLN A 209 3.27 -15.94 -1.72
C GLN A 209 1.95 -16.63 -2.07
N ILE A 210 0.88 -15.88 -2.36
CA ILE A 210 -0.45 -16.46 -2.63
C ILE A 210 -0.69 -16.81 -4.11
N LYS A 211 0.20 -16.42 -5.03
CA LYS A 211 0.03 -16.69 -6.47
C LYS A 211 -0.27 -18.17 -6.78
N PRO A 212 0.42 -19.18 -6.18
CA PRO A 212 0.06 -20.58 -6.38
C PRO A 212 -1.31 -20.93 -5.78
N THR A 213 -1.63 -20.35 -4.62
CA THR A 213 -2.90 -20.55 -3.91
C THR A 213 -4.10 -20.04 -4.70
N LEU A 214 -3.95 -18.95 -5.45
CA LEU A 214 -4.99 -18.34 -6.27
C LEU A 214 -4.88 -18.71 -7.77
N ALA A 215 -4.10 -19.72 -8.13
CA ALA A 215 -3.85 -20.10 -9.54
C ALA A 215 -5.09 -20.66 -10.29
N PHE A 216 -6.22 -20.85 -9.60
CA PHE A 216 -7.47 -21.30 -10.22
C PHE A 216 -8.14 -20.22 -11.09
N LYS A 217 -7.71 -18.96 -10.98
CA LYS A 217 -8.23 -17.81 -11.74
C LYS A 217 -7.14 -16.74 -11.91
N ASN A 218 -7.14 -16.05 -13.05
CA ASN A 218 -6.28 -14.89 -13.22
C ASN A 218 -6.64 -13.83 -12.18
N HIS A 219 -5.62 -13.23 -11.58
CA HIS A 219 -5.79 -12.19 -10.59
C HIS A 219 -4.64 -11.18 -10.64
N ASP A 220 -4.95 -9.97 -10.17
CA ASP A 220 -3.97 -8.91 -9.95
C ASP A 220 -4.30 -8.22 -8.62
N HIS A 221 -3.35 -7.48 -8.08
CA HIS A 221 -3.52 -6.74 -6.85
C HIS A 221 -3.49 -5.23 -7.08
N GLN A 222 -4.22 -4.51 -6.24
CA GLN A 222 -4.23 -3.06 -6.25
C GLN A 222 -4.22 -2.54 -4.82
N VAL A 223 -3.49 -1.45 -4.60
CA VAL A 223 -3.62 -0.61 -3.41
C VAL A 223 -4.43 0.63 -3.78
N GLY A 224 -5.43 0.94 -2.97
CA GLY A 224 -6.31 2.09 -3.15
C GLY A 224 -5.55 3.40 -3.04
N ARG A 225 -5.90 4.37 -3.90
CA ARG A 225 -5.22 5.67 -3.97
C ARG A 225 -5.20 6.38 -2.62
N VAL A 226 -4.11 7.10 -2.36
CA VAL A 226 -3.98 7.97 -1.18
C VAL A 226 -5.02 9.10 -1.24
N ASP A 227 -5.98 9.07 -0.32
CA ASP A 227 -6.97 10.14 -0.12
C ASP A 227 -6.97 10.59 1.34
N SER A 228 -6.61 11.85 1.59
CA SER A 228 -6.56 12.42 2.95
C SER A 228 -7.94 12.68 3.56
N ARG A 229 -9.03 12.57 2.79
CA ARG A 229 -10.39 12.81 3.29
C ARG A 229 -10.97 11.61 4.02
N TYR A 230 -10.42 10.42 3.79
CA TYR A 230 -10.94 9.17 4.35
C TYR A 230 -9.92 8.56 5.32
N PRO A 231 -10.33 8.18 6.54
CA PRO A 231 -9.45 7.53 7.53
C PRO A 231 -9.20 6.05 7.24
N VAL A 232 -9.33 5.67 5.97
CA VAL A 232 -9.26 4.29 5.51
C VAL A 232 -8.27 4.20 4.36
N VAL A 233 -7.48 3.13 4.35
CA VAL A 233 -6.73 2.65 3.19
C VAL A 233 -7.32 1.29 2.85
N TRP A 234 -7.29 0.89 1.58
CA TRP A 234 -7.70 -0.44 1.18
C TRP A 234 -6.73 -0.99 0.15
N SER A 235 -6.69 -2.32 0.04
CA SER A 235 -6.03 -3.04 -1.04
C SER A 235 -6.84 -4.27 -1.40
N ALA A 236 -6.70 -4.80 -2.60
CA ALA A 236 -7.51 -5.93 -3.06
C ALA A 236 -6.78 -6.79 -4.09
N PHE A 237 -7.14 -8.07 -4.11
CA PHE A 237 -6.91 -9.00 -5.20
C PHE A 237 -8.18 -9.12 -6.04
N TYR A 238 -8.11 -8.68 -7.29
CA TYR A 238 -9.20 -8.72 -8.25
C TYR A 238 -9.04 -9.92 -9.17
N PHE A 239 -10.11 -10.68 -9.37
CA PHE A 239 -10.13 -11.79 -10.31
C PHE A 239 -10.71 -11.35 -11.64
N TYR A 240 -10.19 -11.91 -12.74
CA TYR A 240 -10.63 -11.61 -14.10
C TYR A 240 -10.52 -12.82 -15.04
N ASP A 241 -11.20 -12.76 -16.17
CA ASP A 241 -11.03 -13.73 -17.27
C ASP A 241 -9.95 -13.29 -18.24
N ASP A 242 -10.01 -12.02 -18.64
CA ASP A 242 -9.12 -11.37 -19.59
C ASP A 242 -8.88 -9.89 -19.22
N ASP A 243 -8.02 -9.21 -19.97
CA ASP A 243 -7.66 -7.80 -19.75
C ASP A 243 -8.84 -6.81 -19.96
N LYS A 244 -9.99 -7.27 -20.47
CA LYS A 244 -11.18 -6.46 -20.71
C LYS A 244 -12.22 -6.62 -19.61
N THR A 245 -12.10 -7.66 -18.80
CA THR A 245 -12.98 -7.94 -17.67
C THR A 245 -12.92 -6.77 -16.68
N HIS A 246 -14.07 -6.25 -16.28
CA HIS A 246 -14.10 -5.19 -15.28
C HIS A 246 -13.62 -5.76 -13.93
N VAL A 247 -12.75 -5.04 -13.21
CA VAL A 247 -12.08 -5.50 -11.97
C VAL A 247 -13.04 -5.97 -10.85
N ASN A 248 -14.33 -5.60 -10.92
CA ASN A 248 -15.36 -5.99 -9.97
C ASN A 248 -16.41 -6.94 -10.56
N GLU A 249 -16.11 -7.69 -11.63
CA GLU A 249 -17.04 -8.70 -12.15
C GLU A 249 -17.17 -9.90 -11.20
N TYR A 250 -16.08 -10.21 -10.50
CA TYR A 250 -16.00 -11.25 -9.48
C TYR A 250 -15.91 -10.64 -8.08
N PRO A 251 -16.33 -11.36 -7.02
CA PRO A 251 -15.99 -10.99 -5.66
C PRO A 251 -14.46 -10.92 -5.49
N ASN A 252 -13.95 -9.85 -4.87
CA ASN A 252 -12.52 -9.67 -4.62
C ASN A 252 -12.14 -10.04 -3.19
N ILE A 253 -10.88 -10.45 -2.99
CA ILE A 253 -10.31 -10.58 -1.64
C ILE A 253 -9.66 -9.25 -1.31
N ASN A 254 -10.13 -8.53 -0.31
CA ASN A 254 -9.60 -7.22 0.03
C ASN A 254 -9.15 -7.10 1.48
N PHE A 255 -8.29 -6.12 1.72
CA PHE A 255 -7.91 -5.63 3.03
C PHE A 255 -8.41 -4.20 3.18
N ILE A 256 -9.00 -3.92 4.34
CA ILE A 256 -9.38 -2.58 4.75
C ILE A 256 -8.57 -2.25 6.01
N TYR A 257 -7.83 -1.14 5.96
CA TYR A 257 -6.98 -0.65 7.03
C TYR A 257 -7.59 0.62 7.62
N ASN A 258 -7.75 0.68 8.94
CA ASN A 258 -8.24 1.86 9.66
C ASN A 258 -7.68 1.88 11.09
N GLU A 259 -8.15 2.82 11.93
CA GLU A 259 -7.71 2.90 13.33
C GLU A 259 -8.00 1.67 14.18
N GLN A 260 -8.95 0.83 13.75
CA GLN A 260 -9.35 -0.40 14.44
C GLN A 260 -8.53 -1.61 14.00
N GLY A 261 -7.50 -1.40 13.18
CA GLY A 261 -6.61 -2.44 12.68
C GLY A 261 -6.86 -2.77 11.21
N MET A 262 -6.86 -4.07 10.91
CA MET A 262 -6.93 -4.60 9.57
C MET A 262 -8.13 -5.52 9.43
N LYS A 263 -8.80 -5.48 8.29
CA LYS A 263 -9.95 -6.34 7.99
C LYS A 263 -9.73 -7.05 6.67
N LEU A 264 -9.70 -8.38 6.69
CA LEU A 264 -9.71 -9.22 5.49
C LEU A 264 -11.16 -9.51 5.11
N SER A 265 -11.52 -9.34 3.84
CA SER A 265 -12.85 -9.74 3.38
C SER A 265 -12.89 -10.31 1.97
N LEU A 266 -13.80 -11.25 1.74
CA LEU A 266 -14.32 -11.55 0.40
C LEU A 266 -15.49 -10.60 0.14
N ASN A 267 -15.34 -9.72 -0.83
CA ASN A 267 -16.17 -8.53 -1.03
C ASN A 267 -16.83 -8.54 -2.41
N ALA A 268 -18.16 -8.39 -2.44
CA ALA A 268 -18.96 -8.31 -3.66
C ALA A 268 -19.83 -7.06 -3.62
N GLU A 269 -19.41 -6.03 -4.35
CA GLU A 269 -20.06 -4.70 -4.34
C GLU A 269 -20.84 -4.38 -5.60
N THR A 270 -20.63 -5.12 -6.68
CA THR A 270 -21.32 -4.93 -7.95
C THR A 270 -22.37 -6.02 -8.12
N ARG A 271 -23.39 -5.72 -8.93
CA ARG A 271 -24.43 -6.69 -9.25
C ARG A 271 -23.88 -8.01 -9.80
N PRO A 272 -22.95 -8.05 -10.77
CA PRO A 272 -22.37 -9.32 -11.24
C PRO A 272 -21.72 -10.14 -10.13
N ALA A 273 -20.91 -9.51 -9.27
CA ALA A 273 -20.25 -10.22 -8.18
C ALA A 273 -21.25 -10.76 -7.14
N ILE A 274 -22.28 -9.98 -6.82
CA ILE A 274 -23.37 -10.38 -5.91
C ILE A 274 -24.16 -11.54 -6.50
N ASP A 275 -24.52 -11.45 -7.78
CA ASP A 275 -25.30 -12.46 -8.48
C ASP A 275 -24.58 -13.81 -8.48
N LYS A 276 -23.23 -13.84 -8.55
CA LYS A 276 -22.45 -15.09 -8.41
C LYS A 276 -22.61 -15.74 -7.03
N ILE A 277 -22.50 -14.95 -5.95
CA ILE A 277 -22.69 -15.46 -4.58
C ILE A 277 -24.14 -15.95 -4.39
N VAL A 278 -25.12 -15.14 -4.80
CA VAL A 278 -26.55 -15.46 -4.67
C VAL A 278 -26.92 -16.68 -5.50
N SER A 279 -26.39 -16.81 -6.72
CA SER A 279 -26.64 -17.97 -7.58
C SER A 279 -26.08 -19.25 -6.98
N PHE A 280 -24.88 -19.19 -6.37
CA PHE A 280 -24.33 -20.36 -5.67
C PHE A 280 -25.21 -20.75 -4.48
N MET A 281 -25.64 -19.79 -3.66
CA MET A 281 -26.57 -20.05 -2.55
C MET A 281 -27.90 -20.66 -3.00
N LYS A 282 -28.47 -20.18 -4.11
CA LYS A 282 -29.74 -20.70 -4.66
C LYS A 282 -29.60 -22.11 -5.21
N ARG A 283 -28.51 -22.38 -5.91
CA ARG A 283 -28.28 -23.67 -6.59
C ARG A 283 -27.87 -24.76 -5.61
N ASP A 284 -27.02 -24.44 -4.63
CA ASP A 284 -26.46 -25.41 -3.70
C ASP A 284 -26.21 -24.80 -2.30
N ALA A 285 -27.31 -24.49 -1.62
CA ALA A 285 -27.29 -23.95 -0.25
C ALA A 285 -26.51 -24.85 0.73
N LYS A 286 -26.65 -26.18 0.60
CA LYS A 286 -26.00 -27.15 1.50
C LYS A 286 -24.48 -27.10 1.36
N SER A 287 -23.95 -27.01 0.13
CA SER A 287 -22.52 -26.84 -0.07
C SER A 287 -22.03 -25.49 0.42
N PHE A 288 -22.79 -24.41 0.19
CA PHE A 288 -22.44 -23.07 0.71
C PHE A 288 -22.33 -23.10 2.24
N ASP A 289 -23.35 -23.62 2.93
CA ASP A 289 -23.39 -23.75 4.40
C ASP A 289 -22.29 -24.69 4.93
N GLY A 290 -21.88 -25.69 4.15
CA GLY A 290 -20.73 -26.53 4.44
C GLY A 290 -19.43 -25.73 4.48
N LEU A 291 -19.17 -24.94 3.44
CA LEU A 291 -17.98 -24.09 3.35
C LEU A 291 -17.98 -22.96 4.38
N ALA A 292 -19.16 -22.41 4.70
CA ALA A 292 -19.31 -21.36 5.70
C ALA A 292 -18.90 -21.83 7.12
N ARG A 293 -19.20 -23.08 7.46
CA ARG A 293 -18.84 -23.67 8.77
C ARG A 293 -17.35 -23.73 9.05
N ASP A 294 -16.52 -23.83 8.01
CA ASP A 294 -15.06 -23.89 8.16
C ASP A 294 -14.43 -22.49 8.38
N LEU A 295 -15.21 -21.41 8.21
CA LEU A 295 -14.75 -20.02 8.29
C LEU A 295 -14.90 -19.42 9.70
N ASN A 296 -14.40 -20.12 10.72
CA ASN A 296 -14.37 -19.63 12.10
C ASN A 296 -13.75 -18.21 12.23
N GLY A 297 -14.44 -17.32 12.94
CA GLY A 297 -14.04 -15.93 13.14
C GLY A 297 -14.37 -14.97 11.99
N PHE A 298 -14.87 -15.48 10.85
CA PHE A 298 -15.46 -14.63 9.82
C PHE A 298 -16.94 -14.39 10.09
N ASN A 299 -17.42 -13.25 9.60
CA ASN A 299 -18.83 -12.89 9.61
C ASN A 299 -19.33 -12.69 8.18
N PHE A 300 -20.55 -13.12 7.90
CA PHE A 300 -21.33 -12.68 6.76
C PHE A 300 -21.98 -11.34 7.08
N SER A 301 -21.65 -10.31 6.32
CA SER A 301 -22.22 -8.97 6.42
C SER A 301 -22.97 -8.65 5.15
N LEU A 302 -24.26 -8.32 5.29
CA LEU A 302 -25.11 -7.87 4.20
C LEU A 302 -25.42 -6.39 4.39
N TYR A 303 -25.02 -5.58 3.42
CA TYR A 303 -25.29 -4.14 3.40
C TYR A 303 -26.23 -3.78 2.26
N TYR A 304 -26.80 -2.59 2.35
CA TYR A 304 -27.33 -1.87 1.20
C TYR A 304 -26.58 -0.55 1.00
N LYS A 305 -26.45 -0.14 -0.26
CA LYS A 305 -25.91 1.14 -0.70
C LYS A 305 -27.05 2.04 -1.13
N TYR A 306 -27.08 3.23 -0.55
CA TYR A 306 -28.01 4.29 -0.93
C TYR A 306 -27.23 5.43 -1.60
N GLN A 307 -27.42 5.60 -2.91
CA GLN A 307 -26.65 6.50 -3.74
C GLN A 307 -27.21 7.92 -3.72
N TYR A 308 -26.39 8.92 -3.39
CA TYR A 308 -26.84 10.32 -3.36
C TYR A 308 -26.11 11.23 -4.35
N LEU A 309 -25.05 10.74 -5.01
CA LEU A 309 -24.44 11.33 -6.22
C LEU A 309 -23.94 10.21 -7.14
N PRO A 310 -23.66 10.49 -8.43
CA PRO A 310 -23.00 9.53 -9.32
C PRO A 310 -21.66 9.02 -8.74
N LYS A 311 -21.18 7.87 -9.22
CA LYS A 311 -19.93 7.21 -8.76
C LYS A 311 -20.02 6.77 -7.30
N ASP A 312 -18.97 6.96 -6.51
CA ASP A 312 -18.73 6.31 -5.21
C ASP A 312 -19.40 7.01 -4.01
N HIS A 313 -20.44 7.80 -4.25
CA HIS A 313 -21.13 8.58 -3.23
C HIS A 313 -22.34 7.82 -2.70
N PHE A 314 -22.08 6.96 -1.72
CA PHE A 314 -23.06 6.07 -1.12
C PHE A 314 -23.14 6.23 0.40
N ILE A 315 -24.34 6.10 0.94
CA ILE A 315 -24.56 5.75 2.35
C ILE A 315 -24.59 4.23 2.41
N TRP A 316 -23.80 3.66 3.32
CA TRP A 316 -23.73 2.22 3.55
C TRP A 316 -24.33 1.90 4.91
N ASN A 317 -25.33 1.03 4.94
CA ASN A 317 -25.91 0.53 6.18
C ASN A 317 -26.02 -0.99 6.13
N LEU A 318 -25.91 -1.62 7.29
CA LEU A 318 -26.20 -3.05 7.44
C LEU A 318 -27.71 -3.27 7.31
N ILE A 319 -28.07 -4.39 6.67
CA ILE A 319 -29.43 -4.90 6.73
C ILE A 319 -29.66 -5.47 8.15
N PRO A 320 -30.84 -5.26 8.77
CA PRO A 320 -31.15 -5.82 10.08
C PRO A 320 -30.89 -7.34 10.12
N GLY A 321 -30.32 -7.81 11.22
CA GLY A 321 -29.91 -9.21 11.40
C GLY A 321 -28.45 -9.51 11.00
N TYR A 322 -27.73 -8.54 10.43
CA TYR A 322 -26.32 -8.68 10.07
C TYR A 322 -25.41 -7.74 10.88
N PRO A 323 -24.13 -8.10 11.11
CA PRO A 323 -23.45 -9.32 10.64
C PRO A 323 -23.89 -10.60 11.35
N THR A 324 -23.70 -11.75 10.69
CA THR A 324 -23.91 -13.09 11.25
C THR A 324 -22.60 -13.88 11.21
N ALA A 325 -22.26 -14.61 12.26
CA ALA A 325 -21.07 -15.45 12.26
C ALA A 325 -21.16 -16.54 11.18
N MET A 326 -20.09 -16.77 10.41
CA MET A 326 -20.08 -17.76 9.32
C MET A 326 -20.41 -19.19 9.76
N PRO A 327 -20.01 -19.68 10.95
CA PRO A 327 -20.42 -21.00 11.43
C PRO A 327 -21.93 -21.16 11.65
N ASP A 328 -22.61 -20.08 12.03
CA ASP A 328 -24.04 -20.06 12.29
C ASP A 328 -24.86 -19.67 11.06
N PHE A 329 -24.20 -19.17 10.02
CA PHE A 329 -24.83 -18.73 8.78
C PHE A 329 -25.63 -19.85 8.11
N LYS A 330 -26.77 -19.45 7.52
CA LYS A 330 -27.62 -20.29 6.66
C LYS A 330 -27.94 -19.54 5.38
N ALA A 331 -27.60 -20.12 4.23
CA ALA A 331 -27.85 -19.53 2.92
C ALA A 331 -29.35 -19.26 2.68
N LYS A 332 -30.23 -20.14 3.17
CA LYS A 332 -31.68 -19.97 3.05
C LYS A 332 -32.17 -18.70 3.76
N ASP A 333 -31.65 -18.40 4.95
CA ASP A 333 -32.07 -17.24 5.73
C ASP A 333 -31.58 -15.94 5.07
N ALA A 334 -30.36 -15.97 4.51
CA ALA A 334 -29.85 -14.87 3.71
C ALA A 334 -30.69 -14.60 2.46
N LEU A 335 -31.05 -15.65 1.70
CA LEU A 335 -31.91 -15.53 0.52
C LEU A 335 -33.30 -14.98 0.87
N ALA A 336 -33.91 -15.45 1.96
CA ALA A 336 -35.17 -14.90 2.46
C ALA A 336 -35.02 -13.42 2.86
N THR A 337 -33.88 -13.03 3.45
CA THR A 337 -33.61 -11.63 3.77
C THR A 337 -33.49 -10.76 2.52
N PHE A 338 -32.85 -11.23 1.45
CA PHE A 338 -32.81 -10.51 0.17
C PHE A 338 -34.22 -10.22 -0.36
N GLU A 339 -35.08 -11.23 -0.36
CA GLU A 339 -36.47 -11.13 -0.86
C GLU A 339 -37.30 -10.17 0.00
N ASN A 340 -37.33 -10.40 1.32
CA ASN A 340 -38.09 -9.57 2.26
C ASN A 340 -37.62 -8.11 2.24
N PHE A 341 -36.31 -7.86 2.27
CA PHE A 341 -35.78 -6.50 2.19
C PHE A 341 -36.09 -5.83 0.85
N GLY A 342 -36.19 -6.61 -0.24
CA GLY A 342 -36.62 -6.11 -1.53
C GLY A 342 -38.07 -5.60 -1.51
N HIS A 343 -38.95 -6.28 -0.80
CA HIS A 343 -40.34 -5.84 -0.59
C HIS A 343 -40.42 -4.58 0.29
N ASP A 344 -39.63 -4.52 1.36
CA ASP A 344 -39.63 -3.41 2.31
C ASP A 344 -38.84 -2.18 1.81
N TRP A 345 -38.10 -2.30 0.70
CA TRP A 345 -37.14 -1.29 0.24
C TRP A 345 -37.74 0.13 0.11
N GLN A 346 -38.98 0.23 -0.37
CA GLN A 346 -39.64 1.53 -0.54
C GLN A 346 -39.80 2.26 0.80
N ASP A 347 -40.07 1.56 1.89
CA ASP A 347 -40.25 2.19 3.20
C ASP A 347 -38.90 2.55 3.85
N TYR A 348 -37.87 1.74 3.62
CA TYR A 348 -36.49 2.10 4.00
C TYR A 348 -36.00 3.35 3.27
N THR A 349 -36.23 3.45 1.96
CA THR A 349 -35.79 4.62 1.18
C THR A 349 -36.54 5.88 1.56
N LYS A 350 -37.85 5.82 1.82
CA LYS A 350 -38.63 6.96 2.34
C LYS A 350 -38.08 7.46 3.67
N THR A 351 -37.83 6.55 4.61
CA THR A 351 -37.27 6.90 5.93
C THR A 351 -35.90 7.57 5.78
N LEU A 352 -34.99 6.95 5.02
CA LEU A 352 -33.64 7.48 4.83
C LEU A 352 -33.66 8.83 4.09
N PHE A 353 -34.52 8.98 3.09
CA PHE A 353 -34.69 10.25 2.39
C PHE A 353 -35.21 11.36 3.31
N PHE A 354 -36.21 11.05 4.14
CA PHE A 354 -36.73 11.97 5.15
C PHE A 354 -35.65 12.39 6.16
N GLU A 355 -34.81 11.44 6.62
CA GLU A 355 -33.67 11.73 7.49
C GLU A 355 -32.68 12.71 6.85
N MET A 356 -32.37 12.52 5.55
CA MET A 356 -31.46 13.39 4.80
C MET A 356 -32.04 14.80 4.61
N GLU A 357 -33.33 14.91 4.26
CA GLU A 357 -34.02 16.17 3.98
C GLU A 357 -34.14 17.05 5.23
N ASN A 358 -34.41 16.45 6.39
CA ASN A 358 -34.56 17.17 7.66
C ASN A 358 -33.24 17.34 8.44
N GLY A 359 -32.11 16.91 7.87
CA GLY A 359 -30.78 17.04 8.50
C GLY A 359 -30.55 16.14 9.72
N MET A 360 -31.44 15.18 9.98
CA MET A 360 -31.23 14.13 10.99
C MET A 360 -30.06 13.22 10.60
N ARG A 361 -29.91 12.96 9.29
CA ARG A 361 -28.71 12.34 8.73
C ARG A 361 -27.89 13.40 7.99
N ARG A 362 -26.63 13.56 8.41
CA ARG A 362 -25.69 14.52 7.82
C ARG A 362 -24.83 13.87 6.74
N HIS A 363 -24.35 14.68 5.80
CA HIS A 363 -23.34 14.29 4.82
C HIS A 363 -22.06 13.84 5.56
N PRO A 364 -21.22 12.94 5.00
CA PRO A 364 -19.95 12.56 5.63
C PRO A 364 -19.03 13.73 6.00
N SER A 365 -19.21 14.90 5.37
CA SER A 365 -18.50 16.14 5.72
C SER A 365 -19.19 16.99 6.81
N GLY A 366 -20.20 16.46 7.51
CA GLY A 366 -20.95 17.14 8.56
C GLY A 366 -22.03 18.15 8.11
N LYS A 367 -22.06 18.51 6.83
CA LYS A 367 -23.05 19.44 6.26
C LYS A 367 -24.41 18.76 6.00
N PRO A 368 -25.51 19.52 5.88
CA PRO A 368 -26.76 19.02 5.31
C PRO A 368 -26.58 18.59 3.84
N TYR A 369 -27.42 17.67 3.37
CA TYR A 369 -27.45 17.30 1.95
C TYR A 369 -28.06 18.44 1.12
N SER A 370 -27.44 18.73 -0.02
CA SER A 370 -27.93 19.73 -0.98
C SER A 370 -29.14 19.21 -1.78
N GLU A 371 -29.94 20.12 -2.33
CA GLU A 371 -31.08 19.76 -3.19
C GLU A 371 -30.68 18.86 -4.37
N LYS A 372 -29.49 19.10 -4.94
CA LYS A 372 -28.93 18.26 -6.02
C LYS A 372 -28.71 16.82 -5.55
N GLU A 373 -28.14 16.63 -4.37
CA GLU A 373 -27.90 15.31 -3.77
C GLU A 373 -29.23 14.61 -3.45
N LEU A 374 -30.19 15.34 -2.86
CA LEU A 374 -31.54 14.82 -2.59
C LEU A 374 -32.26 14.40 -3.87
N LYS A 375 -32.18 15.20 -4.95
CA LYS A 375 -32.76 14.84 -6.24
C LYS A 375 -32.13 13.57 -6.83
N CYS A 376 -30.79 13.45 -6.75
CA CYS A 376 -30.09 12.24 -7.18
C CYS A 376 -30.51 11.01 -6.36
N ALA A 377 -30.63 11.17 -5.04
CA ALA A 377 -31.07 10.10 -4.15
C ALA A 377 -32.45 9.55 -4.52
N ARG A 378 -33.42 10.42 -4.87
CA ARG A 378 -34.74 9.97 -5.35
C ARG A 378 -34.67 9.20 -6.67
N LEU A 379 -33.73 9.54 -7.55
CA LEU A 379 -33.64 8.97 -8.90
C LEU A 379 -32.94 7.60 -8.94
N PHE A 380 -31.86 7.42 -8.17
CA PHE A 380 -30.98 6.25 -8.30
C PHE A 380 -31.42 5.03 -7.48
N ASN A 381 -32.18 5.21 -6.40
CA ASN A 381 -32.44 4.16 -5.41
C ASN A 381 -33.78 3.44 -5.60
N LYS A 382 -34.16 3.14 -6.85
CA LYS A 382 -35.44 2.47 -7.17
C LYS A 382 -35.52 1.03 -6.68
N THR A 383 -34.37 0.36 -6.62
CA THR A 383 -34.19 -1.00 -6.15
C THR A 383 -33.02 -1.04 -5.17
N PRO A 384 -33.00 -1.98 -4.21
CA PRO A 384 -31.87 -2.10 -3.29
C PRO A 384 -30.59 -2.45 -4.05
N ASN A 385 -29.51 -1.76 -3.72
CA ASN A 385 -28.16 -2.07 -4.20
C ASN A 385 -27.40 -2.75 -3.07
N TYR A 386 -27.40 -4.08 -3.08
CA TYR A 386 -26.79 -4.86 -2.02
C TYR A 386 -25.26 -4.79 -2.06
N VAL A 387 -24.63 -5.16 -0.94
CA VAL A 387 -23.22 -5.53 -0.89
C VAL A 387 -23.07 -6.69 0.06
N ILE A 388 -22.32 -7.71 -0.35
CA ILE A 388 -21.98 -8.86 0.49
C ILE A 388 -20.51 -8.75 0.88
N ARG A 389 -20.22 -8.94 2.18
CA ARG A 389 -18.86 -9.13 2.68
C ARG A 389 -18.80 -10.35 3.58
N ILE A 390 -17.84 -11.23 3.34
CA ILE A 390 -17.45 -12.26 4.30
C ILE A 390 -16.14 -11.80 4.91
N GLU A 391 -16.19 -11.26 6.13
CA GLU A 391 -15.11 -10.46 6.71
C GLU A 391 -14.65 -10.93 8.08
N LYS A 392 -13.35 -10.81 8.34
CA LYS A 392 -12.71 -11.04 9.64
C LYS A 392 -11.85 -9.83 9.99
N ARG A 393 -11.96 -9.37 11.23
CA ARG A 393 -11.25 -8.19 11.76
C ARG A 393 -10.09 -8.63 12.65
N TYR A 394 -8.98 -7.92 12.53
CA TYR A 394 -7.75 -8.13 13.27
C TYR A 394 -7.39 -6.80 13.96
N PRO A 395 -7.46 -6.73 15.30
CA PRO A 395 -7.08 -5.52 16.02
C PRO A 395 -5.59 -5.20 15.81
N PRO A 396 -5.16 -3.93 16.00
CA PRO A 396 -3.78 -3.51 15.77
C PRO A 396 -2.75 -4.39 16.49
N SER A 397 -3.00 -4.76 17.74
CA SER A 397 -2.11 -5.62 18.53
C SER A 397 -1.87 -6.98 17.89
N GLN A 398 -2.92 -7.65 17.38
CA GLN A 398 -2.79 -8.93 16.71
C GLN A 398 -2.00 -8.81 15.39
N VAL A 399 -2.20 -7.71 14.67
CA VAL A 399 -1.46 -7.47 13.42
C VAL A 399 0.02 -7.22 13.72
N GLU A 400 0.31 -6.41 14.75
CA GLU A 400 1.67 -6.10 15.19
C GLU A 400 2.40 -7.35 15.72
N GLU A 401 1.74 -8.22 16.49
CA GLU A 401 2.30 -9.50 16.98
C GLU A 401 2.79 -10.41 15.84
N SER A 402 2.23 -10.26 14.63
CA SER A 402 2.64 -11.02 13.45
C SER A 402 3.95 -10.51 12.84
N GLN A 403 4.28 -9.21 12.98
CA GLN A 403 5.50 -8.56 12.46
C GLN A 403 5.90 -9.06 11.05
N LYS A 404 7.15 -9.52 10.86
CA LYS A 404 7.67 -10.10 9.61
C LYS A 404 6.89 -11.32 9.10
N ARG A 405 6.16 -12.02 9.97
CA ARG A 405 5.36 -13.21 9.62
C ARG A 405 3.96 -12.86 9.13
N ILE A 406 3.60 -11.56 9.10
CA ILE A 406 2.27 -11.10 8.69
C ILE A 406 1.86 -11.61 7.30
N VAL A 407 2.81 -11.74 6.37
CA VAL A 407 2.53 -12.23 5.01
C VAL A 407 2.07 -13.69 5.05
N GLY A 408 2.82 -14.58 5.74
CA GLY A 408 2.42 -15.98 5.91
C GLY A 408 1.17 -16.16 6.77
N PHE A 409 0.95 -15.28 7.75
CA PHE A 409 -0.30 -15.23 8.50
C PHE A 409 -1.50 -14.98 7.58
N PHE A 410 -1.43 -13.96 6.73
CA PHE A 410 -2.54 -13.65 5.82
C PHE A 410 -2.66 -14.59 4.62
N GLU A 411 -1.58 -15.23 4.17
CA GLU A 411 -1.67 -16.37 3.25
C GLU A 411 -2.57 -17.46 3.84
N THR A 412 -2.34 -17.82 5.11
CA THR A 412 -3.13 -18.85 5.80
C THR A 412 -4.60 -18.43 5.90
N GLU A 413 -4.88 -17.18 6.23
CA GLU A 413 -6.26 -16.67 6.29
C GLU A 413 -6.94 -16.62 4.91
N ILE A 414 -6.20 -16.30 3.84
CA ILE A 414 -6.71 -16.35 2.46
C ILE A 414 -6.98 -17.79 2.02
N LEU A 415 -6.12 -18.75 2.39
CA LEU A 415 -6.30 -20.16 2.07
C LEU A 415 -7.62 -20.70 2.65
N ARG A 416 -8.06 -20.19 3.81
CA ARG A 416 -9.36 -20.54 4.39
C ARG A 416 -10.52 -20.06 3.51
N LEU A 417 -10.41 -18.88 2.89
CA LEU A 417 -11.41 -18.36 1.96
C LEU A 417 -11.39 -19.07 0.60
N LYS A 418 -10.24 -19.61 0.17
CA LYS A 418 -10.02 -20.19 -1.17
C LYS A 418 -11.15 -21.09 -1.65
N LYS A 419 -11.54 -22.09 -0.86
CA LYS A 419 -12.58 -23.07 -1.28
C LYS A 419 -13.91 -22.39 -1.60
N LEU A 420 -14.30 -21.39 -0.80
CA LEU A 420 -15.52 -20.63 -1.01
C LEU A 420 -15.42 -19.74 -2.25
N VAL A 421 -14.30 -19.03 -2.40
CA VAL A 421 -14.04 -18.19 -3.58
C VAL A 421 -14.07 -19.02 -4.86
N GLU A 422 -13.38 -20.17 -4.89
CA GLU A 422 -13.40 -21.10 -6.03
C GLU A 422 -14.81 -21.58 -6.38
N ALA A 423 -15.60 -21.95 -5.37
CA ALA A 423 -16.97 -22.41 -5.59
C ALA A 423 -17.87 -21.31 -6.15
N ILE A 424 -17.69 -20.06 -5.71
CA ILE A 424 -18.43 -18.88 -6.21
C ILE A 424 -17.99 -18.48 -7.62
N ILE A 425 -16.69 -18.52 -7.92
CA ILE A 425 -16.15 -18.06 -9.21
C ILE A 425 -16.43 -19.09 -10.32
N LYS A 426 -16.51 -20.39 -10.01
CA LYS A 426 -16.86 -21.45 -10.96
C LYS A 426 -18.34 -21.47 -11.38
N GLN A 427 -19.17 -20.58 -10.83
CA GLN A 427 -20.56 -20.37 -11.26
C GLN A 427 -20.60 -19.52 -12.53
#